data_AF-A0A1Y1Q5J8-F1
#
_entry.id   AF-A0A1Y1Q5J8-F1
#
_cell.length_a   1.000
_cell.length_b   1.000
_cell.length_c   1.000
_cell.angle_alpha   90.00
_cell.angle_beta   90.00
_cell.angle_gamma   90.00
#
_symmetry.space_group_name_H-M   'P 1'
#
loop_
_entity.id
_entity.type
_entity.pdbx_description
1 polymer ?
#
loop_
_entity_poly.entity_id
_entity_poly.type
_entity_poly.pdbx_seq_one_letter_code
_entity_poly.pdbx_strand_id
1 'polypeptide(L)' 'YCHLHDIAVRANDYVVRGQTIGFVGKTGRATGPHLHWGVSFNQTMIDPMLVLQ' A
#
# COMPACT_ATOMS: atom_id res chain seq x y z
N TYR A 1 -1.85 -0.76 -1.83
CA TYR A 1 -0.93 0.39 -1.83
C TYR A 1 -0.91 0.98 -3.23
N CYS A 2 -1.20 2.27 -3.37
CA CYS A 2 -1.22 2.94 -4.67
C CYS A 2 -0.46 4.27 -4.60
N HIS A 3 -0.23 4.87 -5.78
CA HIS A 3 0.43 6.17 -5.97
C HIS A 3 1.90 6.21 -5.52
N LEU A 4 2.56 5.06 -5.36
CA LEU A 4 3.94 4.97 -4.91
C LEU A 4 4.91 5.68 -5.88
N HIS A 5 5.95 6.31 -5.34
CA HIS A 5 7.06 6.83 -6.13
C HIS A 5 7.92 5.69 -6.66
N ASP A 6 8.27 4.75 -5.77
CA ASP A 6 9.10 3.59 -6.04
C ASP A 6 8.56 2.35 -5.31
N ILE A 7 8.80 1.18 -5.90
CA ILE A 7 8.46 -0.13 -5.35
C ILE A 7 9.76 -0.85 -4.99
N ALA A 8 9.91 -1.25 -3.74
CA ALA A 8 11.16 -1.83 -3.21
C ALA A 8 11.16 -3.38 -3.22
N VAL A 9 10.05 -4.00 -3.62
CA VAL A 9 9.86 -5.46 -3.67
C VAL A 9 9.40 -5.91 -5.06
N ARG A 10 9.54 -7.20 -5.35
CA ARG A 10 9.07 -7.83 -6.57
C ARG A 10 7.86 -8.72 -6.31
N ALA A 11 7.13 -9.03 -7.38
CA ALA A 11 6.07 -10.03 -7.31
C ALA A 11 6.64 -11.36 -6.82
N ASN A 12 5.92 -12.01 -5.90
CA ASN A 12 6.29 -13.26 -5.22
C ASN A 12 7.39 -13.14 -4.14
N ASP A 13 7.86 -11.95 -3.78
CA ASP A 13 8.71 -11.80 -2.60
C ASP A 13 7.90 -12.07 -1.32
N TYR A 14 8.47 -12.85 -0.40
CA TYR A 14 7.97 -12.95 0.98
C TYR A 14 8.38 -11.69 1.75
N VAL A 15 7.42 -11.06 2.42
CA VAL A 15 7.64 -9.85 3.22
C VAL A 15 7.29 -10.08 4.68
N VAL A 16 8.04 -9.45 5.59
CA VAL A 16 7.79 -9.49 7.03
C VAL A 16 7.19 -8.18 7.54
N ARG A 17 6.50 -8.20 8.69
CA ARG A 17 5.97 -6.99 9.31
C ARG A 17 7.09 -5.97 9.55
N GLY A 18 6.88 -4.73 9.11
CA GLY A 18 7.84 -3.64 9.25
C GLY A 18 8.87 -3.55 8.11
N GLN A 19 8.91 -4.50 7.18
CA GLN A 19 9.77 -4.41 6.00
C GLN A 19 9.33 -3.27 5.07
N THR A 20 10.30 -2.50 4.57
CA THR A 20 10.04 -1.49 3.54
C THR A 20 9.67 -2.16 2.22
N ILE A 21 8.49 -1.83 1.69
CA ILE A 21 7.98 -2.36 0.41
C ILE A 21 7.88 -1.31 -0.71
N GLY A 22 8.08 -0.03 -0.39
CA GLY A 22 8.03 1.07 -1.35
C GLY A 22 8.02 2.44 -0.68
N PHE A 23 7.93 3.48 -1.50
CA PHE A 23 8.01 4.87 -1.06
C PHE A 23 6.78 5.66 -1.51
N VAL A 24 6.25 6.51 -0.63
CA VAL A 24 5.09 7.37 -0.92
C VAL A 24 5.40 8.27 -2.12
N GLY A 25 4.41 8.46 -2.99
CA GLY A 25 4.56 9.30 -4.17
C GLY A 25 3.24 9.92 -4.64
N LYS A 26 3.20 10.21 -5.94
CA LYS A 26 2.05 10.81 -6.63
C LYS A 26 1.81 10.20 -8.02
N THR A 27 2.19 8.94 -8.24
CA THR A 27 2.00 8.29 -9.55
C THR A 27 0.53 8.03 -9.84
N GLY A 28 0.16 8.00 -11.13
CA GLY A 28 -1.23 7.84 -11.56
C GLY A 28 -2.09 9.08 -11.32
N ARG A 29 -3.38 8.87 -10.99
CA ARG A 29 -4.34 9.96 -10.76
C ARG A 29 -4.29 10.41 -9.29
N ALA A 30 -3.36 11.32 -8.98
CA ALA A 30 -3.16 11.90 -7.66
C ALA A 30 -2.94 13.43 -7.76
N THR A 31 -3.47 14.21 -6.82
CA THR A 31 -3.31 15.68 -6.79
C THR A 31 -2.07 16.13 -6.02
N GLY A 32 -1.51 15.28 -5.17
CA GLY A 32 -0.30 15.52 -4.40
C GLY A 32 0.24 14.24 -3.76
N PRO A 33 1.43 14.28 -3.14
CA PRO A 33 2.01 13.10 -2.49
C PRO A 33 1.14 12.60 -1.34
N HIS A 34 0.68 11.35 -1.42
CA HIS A 34 -0.11 10.72 -0.36
C HIS A 34 -0.03 9.20 -0.46
N LEU A 35 -0.33 8.52 0.66
CA LEU A 35 -0.44 7.07 0.70
C LEU A 35 -1.90 6.65 0.54
N HIS A 36 -2.19 5.92 -0.53
CA HIS A 36 -3.44 5.15 -0.61
C HIS A 36 -3.16 3.71 -0.14
N TRP A 37 -3.65 3.38 1.04
CA TRP A 37 -3.60 2.04 1.61
C TRP A 37 -5.02 1.49 1.76
N GLY A 38 -5.25 0.29 1.23
CA GLY A 38 -6.54 -0.38 1.23
C GLY A 38 -6.37 -1.82 1.67
N VAL A 39 -7.39 -2.35 2.33
CA VAL A 39 -7.42 -3.71 2.89
C VAL A 39 -8.63 -4.43 2.32
N SER A 40 -8.40 -5.67 1.87
CA SER A 40 -9.46 -6.56 1.40
C SER A 40 -9.51 -7.80 2.29
N PHE A 41 -10.71 -8.18 2.71
CA PHE A 41 -10.98 -9.43 3.42
C PHE A 41 -12.09 -10.17 2.69
N ASN A 42 -11.86 -11.44 2.34
CA ASN A 42 -12.80 -12.25 1.55
C ASN A 42 -13.33 -11.50 0.31
N GLN A 43 -12.41 -10.95 -0.49
CA GLN A 43 -12.70 -10.20 -1.72
C GLN A 43 -13.52 -8.90 -1.52
N THR A 44 -13.75 -8.48 -0.27
CA THR A 44 -14.49 -7.27 0.06
C THR A 44 -13.54 -6.22 0.63
N MET A 45 -13.60 -5.00 0.11
CA MET A 45 -12.85 -3.88 0.68
C MET A 45 -13.46 -3.50 2.03
N ILE A 46 -12.64 -3.40 3.06
CA ILE A 46 -13.05 -3.00 4.41
C ILE A 46 -12.33 -1.70 4.80
N ASP A 47 -12.82 -1.05 5.85
CA ASP A 47 -12.13 0.09 6.46
C ASP A 47 -10.76 -0.38 7.02
N PRO A 48 -9.64 0.13 6.50
CA PRO A 48 -8.30 -0.23 6.98
C PRO A 48 -8.06 0.10 8.46
N MET A 49 -8.80 1.06 9.03
CA MET A 49 -8.64 1.43 10.44
C MET A 49 -9.08 0.33 11.39
N LEU A 50 -9.95 -0.59 10.95
CA LEU A 50 -10.39 -1.73 11.77
C LEU A 50 -9.27 -2.76 12.02
N VAL A 51 -8.21 -2.74 11.22
CA VAL A 51 -7.08 -3.69 11.33
C VAL A 51 -5.79 -3.04 11.83
N LEU A 52 -5.83 -1.74 12.15
CA LEU A 52 -4.71 -1.04 12.73
C LEU A 52 -4.66 -1.34 14.25
N GLN A 53 -3.56 -1.93 14.70
CA GLN A 53 -3.28 -2.22 16.11
C GLN A 53 -2.02 -1.49 16.55
#